data_AF-A0AAW1C0V5-F1
#
_entry.id   AF-A0AAW1C0V5-F1
#
_cell.length_a   1.000
_cell.length_b   1.000
_cell.length_c   1.000
_cell.angle_alpha   90.00
_cell.angle_beta   90.00
_cell.angle_gamma   90.00
#
_symmetry.space_group_name_H-M   'P 1'
#
loop_
_entity.id
_entity.type
_entity.pdbx_description
1 polymer ?
#
loop_
_entity_poly.entity_id
_entity_poly.type
_entity_poly.pdbx_seq_one_letter_code
_entity_poly.pdbx_strand_id
1 'polypeptide(L)'
;MFSNQGIDIFINFLNAMNTVYGPLAEKGKIVETIVETLEEHYNHPLALFLLINCMNAIANLSKIQPPITSDVETRLLNIVLRRLIGNGPERQLEICDKILYRQASMAFAAMLKGLLAEAPTIEHLHNILGHFTKYITSSNRLEKVQAIKATNYLFMEAYHNLGLHYDAYEMREYLGKIWHCPNKEKQ
;
A
#
# COMPACT_ATOMS: atom_id res chain seq x y z
N MET A 1 -14.68 -12.73 23.40
CA MET A 1 -15.90 -12.16 22.81
C MET A 1 -15.77 -10.66 22.97
N PHE A 2 -15.13 -9.98 22.02
CA PHE A 2 -14.78 -8.56 22.11
C PHE A 2 -15.72 -7.77 21.20
N SER A 3 -16.25 -6.64 21.69
CA SER A 3 -17.46 -6.05 21.14
C SER A 3 -17.25 -5.52 19.72
N ASN A 4 -18.13 -5.97 18.82
CA ASN A 4 -18.26 -5.49 17.44
C ASN A 4 -18.45 -3.96 17.35
N GLN A 5 -18.80 -3.29 18.45
CA GLN A 5 -19.08 -1.86 18.52
C GLN A 5 -17.95 -0.94 18.01
N GLY A 6 -16.67 -1.20 18.33
CA GLY A 6 -15.59 -0.28 17.91
C GLY A 6 -15.34 -0.29 16.40
N ILE A 7 -15.46 -1.47 15.78
CA ILE A 7 -15.30 -1.66 14.34
C ILE A 7 -16.57 -1.25 13.59
N ASP A 8 -17.75 -1.54 14.15
CA ASP A 8 -19.01 -1.07 13.60
C ASP A 8 -19.04 0.48 13.60
N ILE A 9 -18.50 1.15 14.62
CA ILE A 9 -18.37 2.61 14.65
C ILE A 9 -17.41 3.10 13.56
N PHE A 10 -16.25 2.45 13.35
CA PHE A 10 -15.30 2.87 12.31
C PHE A 10 -15.80 2.56 10.89
N ILE A 11 -16.46 1.42 10.68
CA ILE A 11 -17.11 1.06 9.41
C ILE A 11 -18.29 2.01 9.14
N ASN A 12 -19.11 2.31 10.14
CA ASN A 12 -20.20 3.28 10.02
C ASN A 12 -19.66 4.70 9.80
N PHE A 13 -18.50 5.04 10.37
CA PHE A 13 -17.80 6.30 10.11
C PHE A 13 -17.28 6.35 8.66
N LEU A 14 -16.59 5.32 8.17
CA LEU A 14 -16.14 5.25 6.78
C LEU A 14 -17.31 5.27 5.79
N ASN A 15 -18.42 4.59 6.09
CA ASN A 15 -19.64 4.59 5.29
C ASN A 15 -20.37 5.95 5.33
N ALA A 16 -20.41 6.60 6.49
CA ALA A 16 -20.96 7.94 6.67
C ALA A 16 -20.10 8.99 5.94
N MET A 17 -18.78 8.84 5.96
CA MET A 17 -17.89 9.74 5.24
C MET A 17 -18.01 9.60 3.72
N ASN A 18 -18.41 8.43 3.24
CA ASN A 18 -18.74 8.19 1.83
C ASN A 18 -20.11 8.78 1.43
N THR A 19 -20.98 9.13 2.38
CA THR A 19 -22.35 9.62 2.13
C THR A 19 -22.58 11.09 2.48
N VAL A 20 -21.78 11.70 3.37
CA VAL A 20 -22.09 13.01 3.98
C VAL A 20 -21.22 14.16 3.47
N TYR A 21 -20.02 13.91 2.93
CA TYR A 21 -19.05 14.98 2.71
C TYR A 21 -18.73 15.26 1.24
N GLY A 22 -18.86 16.52 0.85
CA GLY A 22 -18.11 17.13 -0.24
C GLY A 22 -17.80 18.60 0.10
N PRO A 23 -16.89 19.30 -0.59
CA PRO A 23 -15.75 18.84 -1.41
C PRO A 23 -14.36 19.32 -0.87
N LEU A 24 -13.29 18.67 -1.33
CA LEU A 24 -11.86 19.06 -1.35
C LEU A 24 -11.10 19.27 -0.01
N ALA A 25 -11.63 20.01 0.98
CA ALA A 25 -10.87 20.39 2.20
C ALA A 25 -10.78 19.27 3.26
N GLU A 26 -11.61 18.24 3.14
CA GLU A 26 -11.72 17.17 4.14
C GLU A 26 -10.92 15.94 3.78
N LYS A 27 -10.60 15.69 2.50
CA LYS A 27 -9.84 14.50 2.07
C LYS A 27 -8.56 14.34 2.88
N GLY A 28 -7.75 15.40 3.00
CA GLY A 28 -6.52 15.35 3.77
C GLY A 28 -6.73 14.93 5.24
N LYS A 29 -7.73 15.50 5.91
CA LYS A 29 -8.08 15.16 7.29
C LYS A 29 -8.58 13.72 7.43
N ILE A 30 -9.38 13.25 6.47
CA ILE A 30 -9.88 11.88 6.44
C ILE A 30 -8.71 10.90 6.33
N VAL A 31 -7.78 11.16 5.42
CA VAL A 31 -6.61 10.31 5.23
C VAL A 31 -5.71 10.36 6.45
N GLU A 32 -5.53 11.52 7.07
CA GLU A 32 -4.80 11.68 8.33
C GLU A 32 -5.38 10.79 9.43
N THR A 33 -6.70 10.87 9.67
CA THR A 33 -7.39 10.03 10.65
C THR A 33 -7.26 8.54 10.33
N ILE A 34 -7.27 8.15 9.05
CA ILE A 34 -7.02 6.77 8.64
C ILE A 34 -5.60 6.35 9.04
N VAL A 35 -4.59 7.19 8.77
CA VAL A 35 -3.19 6.90 9.12
C VAL A 35 -3.02 6.79 10.63
N GLU A 36 -3.53 7.74 11.41
CA GLU A 36 -3.52 7.70 12.88
C GLU A 36 -4.18 6.42 13.41
N THR A 37 -5.36 6.06 12.88
CA THR A 37 -6.07 4.84 13.28
C THR A 37 -5.24 3.59 13.02
N LEU A 38 -4.53 3.52 11.88
CA LEU A 38 -3.65 2.39 11.55
C LEU A 38 -2.41 2.33 12.44
N GLU A 39 -1.87 3.48 12.86
CA GLU A 39 -0.76 3.58 13.81
C GLU A 39 -1.17 3.09 15.20
N GLU A 40 -2.30 3.58 15.71
CA GLU A 40 -2.85 3.22 17.02
C GLU A 40 -3.19 1.73 17.12
N HIS A 41 -3.82 1.18 16.07
CA HIS A 41 -4.32 -0.19 16.06
C HIS A 41 -3.38 -1.19 15.39
N TYR A 42 -2.11 -0.83 15.20
CA TYR A 42 -1.13 -1.63 14.45
C TYR A 42 -0.99 -3.08 14.95
N ASN A 43 -1.07 -3.28 16.27
CA ASN A 43 -0.93 -4.60 16.91
C ASN A 43 -2.27 -5.28 17.23
N HIS A 44 -3.40 -4.70 16.84
CA HIS A 44 -4.73 -5.24 17.15
C HIS A 44 -4.99 -6.57 16.39
N PRO A 45 -5.72 -7.54 16.98
CA PRO A 45 -6.03 -8.81 16.31
C PRO A 45 -6.75 -8.65 14.96
N LEU A 46 -7.55 -7.58 14.82
CA LEU A 46 -8.30 -7.25 13.59
C LEU A 46 -7.57 -6.24 12.69
N ALA A 47 -6.29 -5.96 12.95
CA ALA A 47 -5.52 -4.95 12.22
C ALA A 47 -5.42 -5.24 10.71
N LEU A 48 -5.43 -6.52 10.29
CA LEU A 48 -5.41 -6.84 8.85
C LEU A 48 -6.73 -6.49 8.15
N PHE A 49 -7.86 -6.76 8.80
CA PHE A 49 -9.17 -6.37 8.29
C PHE A 49 -9.32 -4.85 8.23
N LEU A 50 -8.88 -4.16 9.29
CA LEU A 50 -8.82 -2.70 9.33
C LEU A 50 -7.97 -2.15 8.17
N LEU A 51 -6.76 -2.69 7.99
CA LEU A 51 -5.86 -2.30 6.92
C LEU A 51 -6.50 -2.44 5.53
N ILE A 52 -7.20 -3.53 5.26
CA ILE A 52 -7.91 -3.74 3.98
C ILE A 52 -8.92 -2.63 3.72
N ASN A 53 -9.75 -2.31 4.72
CA ASN A 53 -10.76 -1.26 4.58
C ASN A 53 -10.14 0.12 4.40
N CYS A 54 -9.08 0.43 5.14
CA CYS A 54 -8.34 1.68 4.99
C CYS A 54 -7.74 1.80 3.58
N MET A 55 -7.06 0.77 3.08
CA MET A 55 -6.49 0.78 1.72
C MET A 55 -7.56 1.00 0.64
N ASN A 56 -8.73 0.36 0.77
CA ASN A 56 -9.86 0.58 -0.13
C ASN A 56 -10.44 2.00 -0.03
N ALA A 57 -10.51 2.56 1.18
CA ALA A 57 -10.96 3.94 1.38
C ALA A 57 -9.99 4.92 0.71
N ILE A 58 -8.68 4.76 0.90
CA ILE A 58 -7.66 5.57 0.21
C ILE A 58 -7.80 5.45 -1.30
N ALA A 59 -7.90 4.24 -1.85
CA ALA A 59 -8.06 4.03 -3.29
C ALA A 59 -9.29 4.77 -3.88
N ASN A 60 -10.36 4.91 -3.11
CA ASN A 60 -11.53 5.68 -3.51
C ASN A 60 -11.31 7.19 -3.36
N LEU A 61 -10.71 7.62 -2.26
CA LEU A 61 -10.39 9.04 -2.00
C LEU A 61 -9.39 9.59 -3.00
N SER A 62 -8.53 8.75 -3.58
CA SER A 62 -7.57 9.15 -4.62
C SER A 62 -8.22 9.71 -5.89
N LYS A 63 -9.51 9.45 -6.11
CA LYS A 63 -10.27 10.01 -7.24
C LYS A 63 -10.65 11.48 -7.01
N ILE A 64 -10.48 11.99 -5.79
CA ILE A 64 -10.86 13.34 -5.38
C ILE A 64 -9.60 14.19 -5.29
N GLN A 65 -9.64 15.37 -5.90
CA GLN A 65 -8.59 16.39 -5.77
C GLN A 65 -8.76 17.18 -4.45
N PRO A 66 -7.72 17.84 -3.91
CA PRO A 66 -6.33 17.77 -4.36
C PRO A 66 -5.67 16.43 -3.99
N PRO A 67 -4.44 16.15 -4.46
CA PRO A 67 -3.70 14.98 -4.03
C PRO A 67 -3.44 15.01 -2.52
N ILE A 68 -3.27 13.85 -1.91
CA ILE A 68 -2.80 13.78 -0.51
C ILE A 68 -1.40 14.38 -0.40
N THR A 69 -1.07 14.91 0.78
CA THR A 69 0.25 15.49 1.00
C THR A 69 1.30 14.37 1.11
N SER A 70 2.53 14.67 0.67
CA SER A 70 3.63 13.69 0.63
C SER A 70 3.98 13.11 2.00
N ASP A 71 3.82 13.89 3.09
CA ASP A 71 4.04 13.42 4.46
C ASP A 71 3.07 12.30 4.85
N VAL A 72 1.79 12.50 4.56
CA VAL A 72 0.71 11.56 4.86
C VAL A 72 0.82 10.31 4.01
N GLU A 73 1.15 10.47 2.72
CA GLU A 73 1.44 9.36 1.82
C GLU A 73 2.61 8.52 2.33
N THR A 74 3.70 9.17 2.73
CA THR A 74 4.91 8.51 3.26
C THR A 74 4.59 7.67 4.49
N ARG A 75 3.82 8.23 5.44
CA ARG A 75 3.38 7.51 6.64
C ARG A 75 2.50 6.31 6.28
N LEU A 76 1.49 6.53 5.43
CA LEU A 76 0.60 5.47 4.95
C LEU A 76 1.38 4.31 4.31
N LEU A 77 2.26 4.61 3.35
CA LEU A 77 3.08 3.60 2.66
C LEU A 77 3.97 2.84 3.65
N ASN A 78 4.61 3.52 4.60
CA ASN A 78 5.44 2.87 5.61
C ASN A 78 4.66 1.88 6.47
N ILE A 79 3.45 2.23 6.91
CA ILE A 79 2.60 1.35 7.72
C ILE A 79 2.16 0.13 6.92
N VAL A 80 1.60 0.36 5.73
CA VAL A 80 1.05 -0.69 4.86
C VAL A 80 2.14 -1.67 4.44
N LEU A 81 3.27 -1.17 3.96
CA LEU A 81 4.40 -2.00 3.53
C LEU A 81 4.99 -2.80 4.69
N ARG A 82 5.13 -2.17 5.87
CA ARG A 82 5.62 -2.88 7.06
C ARG A 82 4.67 -4.02 7.44
N ARG A 83 3.36 -3.79 7.33
CA ARG A 83 2.36 -4.79 7.72
C ARG A 83 2.22 -5.94 6.72
N LEU A 84 2.22 -5.64 5.41
CA LEU A 84 2.01 -6.63 4.36
C LEU A 84 3.28 -7.35 3.95
N ILE A 85 4.41 -6.64 3.90
CA ILE A 85 5.69 -7.14 3.42
C ILE A 85 6.61 -7.44 4.63
N GLY A 86 6.89 -6.41 5.44
CA GLY A 86 7.96 -6.45 6.45
C GLY A 86 7.76 -7.36 7.66
N ASN A 87 6.54 -7.80 7.96
CA ASN A 87 6.31 -8.64 9.15
C ASN A 87 6.52 -10.14 8.89
N GLY A 88 6.97 -10.52 7.69
CA GLY A 88 7.34 -11.88 7.32
C GLY A 88 6.19 -12.89 7.40
N PRO A 89 6.30 -14.05 6.72
CA PRO A 89 5.29 -15.07 6.80
C PRO A 89 5.28 -15.80 8.14
N GLU A 90 6.29 -15.66 8.99
CA GLU A 90 6.38 -16.41 10.25
C GLU A 90 5.37 -15.92 11.30
N ARG A 91 4.88 -14.67 11.19
CA ARG A 91 3.64 -14.24 11.85
C ARG A 91 2.40 -14.36 10.96
N GLN A 92 2.56 -14.54 9.65
CA GLN A 92 1.45 -14.72 8.70
C GLN A 92 1.05 -16.20 8.49
N LEU A 93 1.83 -17.16 8.99
CA LEU A 93 1.49 -18.59 9.06
C LEU A 93 0.42 -18.84 10.14
N GLU A 94 0.24 -17.88 11.05
CA GLU A 94 -0.93 -17.75 11.92
C GLU A 94 -2.07 -16.90 11.29
N ILE A 95 -1.95 -16.44 10.04
CA ILE A 95 -3.09 -15.87 9.32
C ILE A 95 -3.99 -17.03 8.89
N CYS A 96 -4.92 -17.32 9.78
CA CYS A 96 -6.25 -17.75 9.43
C CYS A 96 -6.72 -16.98 8.18
N ASP A 97 -6.91 -17.74 7.09
CA ASP A 97 -7.59 -17.37 5.85
C ASP A 97 -6.75 -16.75 4.70
N LYS A 98 -6.38 -17.60 3.74
CA LYS A 98 -5.80 -17.22 2.43
C LYS A 98 -6.66 -16.20 1.68
N ILE A 99 -7.98 -16.19 1.91
CA ILE A 99 -8.90 -15.24 1.31
C ILE A 99 -8.60 -13.82 1.80
N LEU A 100 -8.39 -13.65 3.10
CA LEU A 100 -8.13 -12.34 3.70
C LEU A 100 -6.80 -11.75 3.21
N TYR A 101 -5.77 -12.59 3.09
CA TYR A 101 -4.49 -12.16 2.50
C TYR A 101 -4.64 -11.75 1.03
N ARG A 102 -5.43 -12.50 0.24
CA ARG A 102 -5.72 -12.13 -1.15
C ARG A 102 -6.46 -10.78 -1.23
N GLN A 103 -7.44 -10.55 -0.36
CA GLN A 103 -8.15 -9.28 -0.27
C GLN A 103 -7.21 -8.13 0.09
N ALA A 104 -6.28 -8.34 1.04
CA ALA A 104 -5.24 -7.36 1.37
C ALA A 104 -4.35 -7.04 0.17
N SER A 105 -3.91 -8.06 -0.58
CA SER A 105 -3.11 -7.84 -1.79
C SER A 105 -3.87 -7.06 -2.86
N MET A 106 -5.18 -7.31 -3.04
CA MET A 106 -6.01 -6.58 -4.00
C MET A 106 -6.24 -5.13 -3.57
N ALA A 107 -6.57 -4.91 -2.31
CA ALA A 107 -6.75 -3.57 -1.75
C ALA A 107 -5.46 -2.75 -1.77
N PHE A 108 -4.31 -3.40 -1.51
CA PHE A 108 -3.01 -2.75 -1.64
C PHE A 108 -2.69 -2.31 -3.06
N ALA A 109 -2.92 -3.20 -4.04
CA ALA A 109 -2.75 -2.85 -5.45
C ALA A 109 -3.66 -1.68 -5.88
N ALA A 110 -4.93 -1.70 -5.44
CA ALA A 110 -5.88 -0.61 -5.69
C ALA A 110 -5.43 0.72 -5.06
N MET A 111 -4.92 0.69 -3.82
CA MET A 111 -4.38 1.88 -3.14
C MET A 111 -3.18 2.45 -3.90
N LEU A 112 -2.19 1.61 -4.23
CA LEU A 112 -1.00 2.05 -4.97
C LEU A 112 -1.34 2.67 -6.33
N LYS A 113 -2.27 2.04 -7.07
CA LYS A 113 -2.82 2.57 -8.32
C LYS A 113 -3.49 3.92 -8.09
N GLY A 114 -4.32 4.04 -7.05
CA GLY A 114 -5.01 5.26 -6.68
C GLY A 114 -4.04 6.41 -6.42
N LEU A 115 -3.08 6.19 -5.52
CA LEU A 115 -2.05 7.16 -5.17
C LEU A 115 -1.30 7.65 -6.40
N LEU A 116 -0.77 6.73 -7.21
CA LEU A 116 -0.04 7.12 -8.43
C LEU A 116 -0.91 7.92 -9.41
N ALA A 117 -2.20 7.60 -9.52
CA ALA A 117 -3.13 8.32 -10.37
C ALA A 117 -3.48 9.73 -9.86
N GLU A 118 -3.26 10.04 -8.57
CA GLU A 118 -3.48 11.40 -8.04
C GLU A 118 -2.54 12.43 -8.68
N ALA A 119 -1.30 12.01 -8.95
CA ALA A 119 -0.28 12.79 -9.63
C ALA A 119 0.55 11.86 -10.54
N PRO A 120 0.11 11.58 -11.77
CA PRO A 120 0.76 10.62 -12.65
C PRO A 120 2.02 11.24 -13.25
N THR A 121 3.12 11.24 -12.49
CA THR A 121 4.44 11.70 -12.93
C THR A 121 5.48 10.62 -12.64
N ILE A 122 6.59 10.65 -13.40
CA ILE A 122 7.72 9.74 -13.17
C ILE A 122 8.34 9.99 -11.78
N GLU A 123 8.41 11.24 -11.36
CA GLU A 123 8.89 11.62 -10.02
C GLU A 123 8.03 10.98 -8.92
N HIS A 124 6.72 11.04 -9.05
CA HIS A 124 5.82 10.44 -8.07
C HIS A 124 5.93 8.91 -8.05
N LEU A 125 6.05 8.28 -9.23
CA LEU A 125 6.33 6.85 -9.34
C LEU A 125 7.64 6.50 -8.60
N HIS A 126 8.72 7.24 -8.83
CA HIS A 126 9.98 7.03 -8.14
C HIS A 126 9.86 7.21 -6.62
N ASN A 127 9.09 8.18 -6.15
CA ASN A 127 8.83 8.39 -4.73
C ASN A 127 8.15 7.16 -4.11
N ILE A 128 7.04 6.69 -4.70
CA ILE A 128 6.33 5.48 -4.23
C ILE A 128 7.25 4.26 -4.24
N LEU A 129 7.97 4.05 -5.35
CA LEU A 129 8.90 2.93 -5.51
C LEU A 129 10.05 2.98 -4.49
N GLY A 130 10.50 4.17 -4.10
CA GLY A 130 11.55 4.38 -3.11
C GLY A 130 11.27 3.68 -1.78
N HIS A 131 10.01 3.62 -1.35
CA HIS A 131 9.61 2.93 -0.11
C HIS A 131 9.80 1.41 -0.16
N PHE A 132 9.88 0.81 -1.35
CA PHE A 132 10.10 -0.63 -1.51
C PHE A 132 11.58 -1.02 -1.41
N THR A 133 12.50 -0.07 -1.56
CA THR A 133 13.96 -0.33 -1.65
C THR A 133 14.46 -1.20 -0.51
N LYS A 134 14.06 -0.90 0.74
CA LYS A 134 14.48 -1.68 1.92
C LYS A 134 14.00 -3.13 1.92
N TYR A 135 12.86 -3.42 1.28
CA TYR A 135 12.32 -4.77 1.19
C TYR A 135 12.93 -5.54 0.01
N ILE A 136 13.20 -4.86 -1.10
CA ILE A 136 13.93 -5.42 -2.24
C ILE A 136 15.33 -5.88 -1.82
N THR A 137 16.02 -5.08 -1.00
CA THR A 137 17.37 -5.39 -0.51
C THR A 137 17.37 -6.24 0.76
N SER A 138 16.19 -6.62 1.28
CA SER A 138 16.06 -7.46 2.48
C SER A 138 16.72 -8.84 2.28
N SER A 139 17.29 -9.38 3.36
CA SER A 139 17.74 -10.78 3.42
C SER A 139 16.57 -11.76 3.47
N ASN A 140 15.37 -11.30 3.87
CA ASN A 140 14.16 -12.12 3.86
C ASN A 140 13.67 -12.34 2.43
N ARG A 141 13.71 -13.60 1.98
CA ARG A 141 13.29 -13.99 0.64
C ARG A 141 11.83 -13.64 0.35
N LEU A 142 10.92 -13.76 1.31
CA LEU A 142 9.50 -13.48 1.05
C LEU A 142 9.25 -11.98 0.91
N GLU A 143 9.82 -11.17 1.81
CA GLU A 143 9.76 -9.71 1.71
C GLU A 143 10.22 -9.23 0.35
N LYS A 144 11.38 -9.74 -0.09
CA LYS A 144 11.95 -9.45 -1.40
C LYS A 144 10.99 -9.83 -2.52
N VAL A 145 10.48 -11.06 -2.55
CA VAL A 145 9.56 -11.51 -3.60
C VAL A 145 8.27 -10.68 -3.65
N GLN A 146 7.70 -10.35 -2.50
CA GLN A 146 6.48 -9.54 -2.42
C GLN A 146 6.73 -8.10 -2.88
N ALA A 147 7.85 -7.50 -2.46
CA ALA A 147 8.24 -6.17 -2.89
C ALA A 147 8.42 -6.11 -4.42
N ILE A 148 9.15 -7.07 -5.00
CA ILE A 148 9.35 -7.16 -6.45
C ILE A 148 8.04 -7.29 -7.22
N LYS A 149 7.11 -8.11 -6.72
CA LYS A 149 5.79 -8.26 -7.35
C LYS A 149 5.00 -6.96 -7.32
N ALA A 150 5.00 -6.25 -6.19
CA ALA A 150 4.30 -4.98 -6.06
C ALA A 150 4.93 -3.88 -6.92
N THR A 151 6.25 -3.79 -6.99
CA THR A 151 6.93 -2.82 -7.86
C THR A 151 6.70 -3.11 -9.34
N ASN A 152 6.74 -4.38 -9.74
CA ASN A 152 6.41 -4.76 -11.13
C ASN A 152 4.97 -4.40 -11.48
N TYR A 153 4.02 -4.63 -10.57
CA TYR A 153 2.63 -4.21 -10.77
C TYR A 153 2.52 -2.68 -10.96
N LEU A 154 3.17 -1.89 -10.10
CA LEU A 154 3.20 -0.43 -10.21
C LEU A 154 3.78 0.05 -11.54
N PHE A 155 4.88 -0.54 -11.98
CA PHE A 155 5.47 -0.23 -13.29
C PHE A 155 4.50 -0.50 -14.44
N MET A 156 3.89 -1.69 -14.47
CA MET A 156 2.94 -2.05 -15.50
C MET A 156 1.72 -1.11 -15.50
N GLU A 157 1.23 -0.73 -14.32
CA GLU A 157 0.14 0.23 -14.16
C GLU A 157 0.53 1.61 -14.71
N ALA A 158 1.70 2.12 -14.36
CA ALA A 158 2.23 3.39 -14.83
C ALA A 158 2.30 3.47 -16.37
N TYR A 159 2.82 2.41 -17.00
CA TYR A 159 3.00 2.38 -18.46
C TYR A 159 1.71 2.16 -19.23
N HIS A 160 0.93 1.14 -18.83
CA HIS A 160 -0.25 0.77 -19.60
C HIS A 160 -1.44 1.69 -19.35
N ASN A 161 -1.61 2.19 -18.13
CA ASN A 161 -2.84 2.87 -17.73
C ASN A 161 -2.65 4.38 -17.52
N LEU A 162 -1.42 4.84 -17.25
CA LEU A 162 -1.14 6.27 -17.01
C LEU A 162 -0.30 6.90 -18.13
N GLY A 163 0.12 6.13 -19.14
CA GLY A 163 0.92 6.64 -20.26
C GLY A 163 2.30 7.14 -19.83
N LEU A 164 2.79 6.71 -18.66
CA LEU A 164 4.13 7.07 -18.18
C LEU A 164 5.15 6.24 -18.94
N HIS A 165 5.65 6.83 -20.02
CA HIS A 165 6.75 6.28 -20.79
C HIS A 165 8.07 6.58 -20.09
N TYR A 166 8.65 5.57 -19.47
CA TYR A 166 10.00 5.58 -18.93
C TYR A 166 10.95 4.91 -19.93
N ASP A 167 12.22 5.32 -19.93
CA ASP A 167 13.23 4.66 -20.75
C ASP A 167 13.39 3.21 -20.27
N ALA A 168 13.47 2.26 -21.19
CA ALA A 168 13.81 0.87 -20.90
C ALA A 168 15.12 0.76 -20.10
N TYR A 169 16.02 1.75 -20.20
CA TYR A 169 17.21 1.87 -19.38
C TYR A 169 16.90 2.17 -17.90
N GLU A 170 16.05 3.15 -17.59
CA GLU A 170 15.63 3.45 -16.21
C GLU A 170 14.91 2.25 -15.57
N MET A 171 14.05 1.61 -16.36
CA MET A 171 13.39 0.39 -15.97
C MET A 171 14.39 -0.74 -15.68
N ARG A 172 15.41 -0.91 -16.53
CA ARG A 172 16.49 -1.90 -16.31
C ARG A 172 17.42 -1.54 -15.17
N GLU A 173 17.65 -0.27 -14.87
CA GLU A 173 18.49 0.12 -13.74
C GLU A 173 17.74 -0.12 -12.43
N TYR A 174 16.46 0.26 -12.36
CA TYR A 174 15.61 0.00 -11.21
C TYR A 174 15.39 -1.52 -11.03
N LEU A 175 15.03 -2.22 -12.11
CA LEU A 175 14.89 -3.67 -12.11
C LEU A 175 16.23 -4.38 -11.93
N GLY A 176 17.35 -3.83 -12.39
CA GLY A 176 18.69 -4.40 -12.26
C GLY A 176 19.20 -4.34 -10.82
N LYS A 177 18.93 -3.23 -10.12
CA LYS A 177 19.09 -3.13 -8.65
C LYS A 177 18.19 -4.12 -7.90
N ILE A 178 17.02 -4.45 -8.46
CA ILE A 178 16.08 -5.46 -7.96
C ILE A 178 16.52 -6.92 -8.29
N TRP A 179 17.15 -7.17 -9.44
CA TRP A 179 17.41 -8.50 -10.00
C TRP A 179 18.82 -9.05 -9.75
N HIS A 180 19.72 -8.28 -9.13
CA HIS A 180 20.93 -8.81 -8.53
C HIS A 180 20.61 -9.65 -7.27
N CYS A 181 19.86 -10.74 -7.49
CA CYS A 181 19.83 -11.89 -6.62
C CYS A 181 21.05 -12.74 -7.01
N PRO A 182 22.09 -12.87 -6.16
CA PRO A 182 23.16 -13.83 -6.41
C PRO A 182 22.55 -15.22 -6.35
N ASN A 183 22.12 -15.73 -7.49
CA ASN A 183 21.61 -17.07 -7.65
C ASN A 183 22.81 -18.02 -7.79
N LYS A 184 23.65 -18.13 -6.74
CA LYS A 184 24.76 -19.08 -6.68
C LYS A 184 25.10 -19.49 -5.25
N GLU A 185 24.24 -20.30 -4.64
CA GLU A 185 24.72 -21.35 -3.75
C GLU A 185 24.00 -22.65 -4.11
N LYS A 186 24.49 -23.26 -5.20
CA LYS A 186 24.61 -24.71 -5.27
C LYS A 186 26.01 -25.03 -4.74
N GLN A 187 26.11 -25.51 -3.51
CA GLN A 187 27.12 -26.48 -3.08
C GLN A 187 26.44 -27.42 -2.09
#